data_AF-A0A165Y9Y3-F1
#
_entry.id   AF-A0A165Y9Y3-F1
#
_cell.length_a   1.000
_cell.length_b   1.000
_cell.length_c   1.000
_cell.angle_alpha   90.00
_cell.angle_beta   90.00
_cell.angle_gamma   90.00
#
_symmetry.space_group_name_H-M   'P 1'
#
loop_
_entity.id
_entity.type
_entity.pdbx_description
1 polymer ?
#
loop_
_entity_poly.entity_id
_entity_poly.type
_entity_poly.pdbx_seq_one_letter_code
_entity_poly.pdbx_strand_id
1 'polypeptide(L)' 'MASKAVSEIECKASNATVFPPRPPSDELKRRIIRDFCEDLSPENMIEAGCAVCGCLSRKADMEDLTD' A
#
# COMPACT_ATOMS: atom_id res chain seq x y z
N MET A 1 14.77 -33.35 -13.27
CA MET A 1 15.17 -32.14 -12.52
C MET A 1 14.50 -32.20 -11.16
N ALA A 2 15.19 -32.73 -10.15
CA ALA A 2 14.61 -32.91 -8.83
C ALA A 2 14.67 -31.56 -8.08
N SER A 3 13.50 -30.96 -7.84
CA SER A 3 13.37 -29.77 -7.00
C SER A 3 13.82 -30.14 -5.58
N LYS A 4 14.90 -29.51 -5.12
CA LYS A 4 15.42 -29.68 -3.76
C LYS A 4 14.36 -29.14 -2.79
N ALA A 5 13.84 -29.99 -1.93
CA ALA A 5 12.99 -29.58 -0.82
C ALA A 5 13.80 -28.59 0.04
N VAL A 6 13.28 -27.37 0.17
CA VAL A 6 13.80 -26.40 1.13
C VAL A 6 13.50 -27.00 2.50
N SER A 7 14.54 -27.52 3.16
CA SER A 7 14.43 -28.07 4.50
C SER A 7 13.86 -27.00 5.43
N GLU A 8 12.66 -27.22 5.94
CA GLU A 8 12.00 -26.37 6.91
C GLU A 8 12.91 -26.21 8.13
N ILE A 9 13.48 -25.02 8.31
CA ILE A 9 14.24 -24.67 9.51
C ILE A 9 13.21 -24.38 10.60
N GLU A 10 12.99 -25.35 11.48
CA GLU A 10 12.09 -25.21 12.62
C GLU A 10 12.73 -24.28 13.67
N CYS A 11 12.38 -22.99 13.62
CA CYS A 11 12.85 -22.01 14.58
C CYS A 11 12.04 -22.14 15.87
N LYS A 12 12.53 -22.94 16.84
CA LYS A 12 11.94 -22.98 18.18
C LYS A 12 12.24 -21.69 18.92
N ALA A 13 11.29 -20.78 18.89
CA ALA A 13 11.25 -19.64 19.78
C ALA A 13 9.96 -19.67 20.59
N SER A 14 10.08 -19.98 21.88
CA SER A 14 9.02 -19.75 22.84
C SER A 14 8.78 -18.23 22.93
N ASN A 15 7.78 -17.74 22.18
CA ASN A 15 7.38 -16.34 22.03
C ASN A 15 8.24 -15.42 21.12
N ALA A 16 8.92 -15.92 20.08
CA ALA A 16 9.36 -15.01 19.01
C ALA A 16 8.35 -14.99 17.86
N THR A 17 8.02 -13.79 17.41
CA THR A 17 7.38 -13.57 16.12
C THR A 17 8.27 -14.22 15.05
N VAL A 18 7.74 -15.21 14.33
CA VAL A 18 8.49 -15.95 13.32
C VAL A 18 9.03 -14.96 12.28
N PHE A 19 10.35 -14.92 12.12
CA PHE A 19 11.03 -14.09 11.12
C PHE A 19 11.76 -14.96 10.08
N PRO A 20 11.60 -14.68 8.77
CA PRO A 20 10.72 -13.67 8.22
C PRO A 20 9.25 -14.03 8.47
N PRO A 21 8.35 -13.03 8.54
CA PRO A 21 6.93 -13.30 8.62
C PRO A 21 6.51 -14.16 7.42
N ARG A 22 5.46 -14.96 7.62
CA ARG A 22 4.86 -15.70 6.50
C ARG A 22 4.47 -14.72 5.39
N PRO A 23 4.66 -15.08 4.11
CA PRO A 23 4.22 -14.25 3.00
C PRO A 23 2.73 -13.90 3.12
N PRO A 24 2.31 -12.71 2.65
CA PRO A 24 0.90 -12.34 2.64
C PRO A 24 0.09 -13.26 1.72
N SER A 25 -1.22 -13.36 1.96
CA SER A 25 -2.13 -14.09 1.07
C SER A 25 -2.17 -13.45 -0.32
N ASP A 26 -2.48 -14.23 -1.35
CA ASP A 26 -2.57 -13.68 -2.72
C ASP A 26 -3.71 -12.67 -2.87
N GLU A 27 -4.80 -12.84 -2.12
CA GLU A 27 -5.87 -11.85 -2.02
C GLU A 27 -5.33 -10.51 -1.50
N LEU A 28 -4.54 -10.53 -0.41
CA LEU A 28 -3.96 -9.33 0.16
C LEU A 28 -2.98 -8.66 -0.83
N LYS A 29 -2.13 -9.45 -1.50
CA LYS A 29 -1.23 -8.92 -2.54
C LYS A 29 -2.01 -8.22 -3.65
N ARG A 30 -3.05 -8.85 -4.18
CA ARG A 30 -3.89 -8.28 -5.25
C ARG A 30 -4.59 -7.00 -4.80
N ARG A 31 -5.10 -6.97 -3.57
CA ARG A 31 -5.69 -5.76 -2.99
C ARG A 31 -4.66 -4.63 -2.91
N ILE A 32 -3.48 -4.88 -2.35
CA ILE A 32 -2.40 -3.88 -2.27
C ILE A 32 -2.07 -3.32 -3.66
N ILE A 33 -1.93 -4.18 -4.66
CA ILE A 33 -1.63 -3.76 -6.05
C ILE A 33 -2.74 -2.90 -6.62
N ARG A 34 -3.99 -3.36 -6.50
CA ARG A 34 -5.16 -2.64 -7.02
C ARG A 34 -5.30 -1.27 -6.37
N ASP A 35 -5.31 -1.23 -5.04
CA ASP A 35 -5.53 -0.01 -4.27
C ASP A 35 -4.41 1.01 -4.59
N PHE A 36 -3.15 0.55 -4.73
CA PHE A 36 -2.05 1.40 -5.19
C PHE A 36 -2.26 1.97 -6.60
N CYS A 37 -2.74 1.17 -7.55
CA CYS A 37 -3.06 1.65 -8.89
C CYS A 37 -4.23 2.65 -8.88
N GLU A 38 -5.23 2.45 -8.02
CA GLU A 38 -6.35 3.37 -7.85
C GLU A 38 -5.91 4.72 -7.26
N ASP A 39 -5.00 4.70 -6.27
CA ASP A 39 -4.42 5.92 -5.69
C ASP A 39 -3.59 6.73 -6.71
N LEU A 40 -2.97 6.04 -7.67
CA LEU A 40 -2.22 6.67 -8.77
C LEU A 40 -3.08 7.07 -9.98
N SER A 41 -4.40 6.89 -9.91
CA SER A 41 -5.28 7.43 -10.95
C SER A 41 -5.14 8.95 -11.05
N PRO A 42 -5.27 9.55 -12.25
CA PRO A 42 -5.16 11.00 -12.41
C PRO A 42 -6.08 11.77 -11.45
N GLU A 43 -7.29 11.30 -11.25
CA GLU A 43 -8.30 11.90 -10.37
C GLU A 43 -7.81 11.99 -8.91
N ASN A 44 -6.98 11.03 -8.48
CA ASN A 44 -6.45 10.94 -7.13
C ASN A 44 -5.06 11.58 -6.96
N MET A 45 -4.36 11.86 -8.06
CA MET A 45 -2.99 12.38 -8.07
C MET A 45 -2.90 13.89 -8.36
N ILE A 46 -3.90 14.49 -9.02
CA ILE A 46 -3.86 15.94 -9.29
C ILE A 46 -4.02 16.73 -8.00
N GLU A 47 -3.03 17.57 -7.73
CA GLU A 47 -2.99 18.47 -6.58
C GLU A 47 -3.13 19.93 -7.02
N ALA A 48 -3.69 20.76 -6.14
CA ALA A 48 -3.69 22.21 -6.29
C ALA A 48 -3.49 22.89 -4.92
N GLY A 49 -3.10 24.16 -4.94
CA GLY A 49 -2.91 24.94 -3.72
C GLY A 49 -4.25 25.48 -3.21
N CYS A 50 -4.53 25.30 -1.92
CA CYS A 50 -5.67 25.94 -1.27
C CYS A 50 -5.44 27.46 -1.19
N ALA A 51 -6.39 28.27 -1.67
CA ALA A 51 -6.24 29.73 -1.66
C ALA A 51 -6.29 30.36 -0.25
N VAL A 52 -6.84 29.64 0.74
CA VAL A 52 -6.94 30.12 2.13
C VAL A 52 -5.64 29.90 2.90
N CYS A 53 -5.10 28.68 2.87
CA CYS A 53 -3.91 28.32 3.68
C CYS A 53 -2.63 28.15 2.87
N GLY A 54 -2.70 28.12 1.54
CA GLY A 54 -1.56 27.91 0.64
C GLY A 54 -1.00 26.49 0.64
N CYS A 55 -1.59 25.54 1.38
CA CYS A 55 -1.15 24.15 1.38
C CYS A 55 -1.57 23.44 0.09
N LEU A 56 -0.71 22.53 -0.36
CA LEU A 56 -1.02 21.62 -1.44
C LEU A 56 -2.02 20.56 -0.94
N SER A 57 -3.08 20.33 -1.69
CA SER A 57 -4.10 19.33 -1.38
C SER A 57 -4.58 18.66 -2.66
N ARG A 58 -5.12 17.45 -2.54
CA ARG A 58 -5.74 16.75 -3.69
C ARG A 58 -6.88 17.60 -4.21
N LYS A 59 -6.91 17.80 -5.53
CA LYS A 59 -7.94 18.60 -6.18
C LYS A 59 -9.34 18.05 -5.95
N ALA A 60 -9.48 16.72 -5.87
CA ALA A 60 -10.74 16.05 -5.57
C ALA A 60 -11.31 16.38 -4.17
N ASP A 61 -10.46 16.81 -3.24
CA ASP A 61 -10.84 17.11 -1.85
C ASP A 61 -11.05 18.63 -1.64
N MET A 62 -11.04 19.45 -2.70
CA MET A 62 -11.20 20.89 -2.64
C MET A 62 -12.49 21.35 -3.33
N GLU A 63 -13.03 22.47 -2.86
CA GLU A 63 -14.18 23.15 -3.47
C GLU A 63 -13.73 24.44 -4.16
N ASP A 64 -14.45 24.80 -5.23
CA ASP A 64 -14.24 26.05 -5.92
C ASP A 64 -14.70 27.21 -5.03
N LEU A 65 -13.86 28.24 -4.92
CA LEU A 65 -14.26 29.49 -4.30
C LEU A 65 -15.12 30.27 -5.29
N THR A 66 -16.42 30.24 -5.10
CA THR A 66 -17.35 31.16 -5.76
C THR A 66 -17.33 32.51 -5.04
N ASP A 67 -17.47 33.61 -5.79
CA ASP A 67 -17.59 34.97 -5.26
C ASP A 67 -18.85 35.17 -4.39
#